data_AF-A0A944TNG9-F1
#
_entry.id   AF-A0A944TNG9-F1
#
_cell.length_a   1.000
_cell.length_b   1.000
_cell.length_c   1.000
_cell.angle_alpha   90.00
_cell.angle_beta   90.00
_cell.angle_gamma   90.00
#
_symmetry.space_group_name_H-M   'P 1'
#
loop_
_entity.id
_entity.type
_entity.pdbx_description
1 polymer ?
#
loop_
_entity_poly.entity_id
_entity_poly.type
_entity_poly.pdbx_seq_one_letter_code
_entity_poly.pdbx_strand_id
1 'polypeptide(L)'
;MPTILDLRSQVAIDLQIKLETFQDPKKGLKLVARSTKIHEKTLKRLLKKENTPTYLTLYKLYCYLLGTTSDSQILELVPEVVKTILLEENPKPQGTRLSFDTDIEQEIASDRVFAELYYLASTGILTKEFINFKFGEYGLELLAKMLEHDLLAVEGQGIYKQGKTRVNVTPETIKRVGLQLVEKYTKPQNCDEKGENFIGILSEGLSEESYNEWLRIDWEAYYKKVELCKREGAKGPIRAFTFVTTDTFSKGKIYS
;
A
#
# COMPACT_ATOMS: atom_id res chain seq x y z
N MET A 1 -5.17 4.23 -36.53
CA MET A 1 -5.25 3.22 -35.45
C MET A 1 -4.98 3.97 -34.14
N PRO A 2 -5.76 3.80 -33.08
CA PRO A 2 -5.44 4.44 -31.81
C PRO A 2 -4.13 3.85 -31.30
N THR A 3 -3.12 4.69 -31.14
CA THR A 3 -1.83 4.31 -30.57
C THR A 3 -2.10 3.82 -29.15
N ILE A 4 -1.86 2.53 -28.88
CA ILE A 4 -1.89 2.02 -27.51
C ILE A 4 -0.73 2.69 -26.78
N LEU A 5 -1.03 3.70 -25.98
CA LEU A 5 -0.03 4.39 -25.16
C LEU A 5 0.41 3.47 -24.02
N ASP A 6 1.72 3.41 -23.78
CA ASP A 6 2.24 2.78 -22.56
C ASP A 6 1.85 3.59 -21.31
N LEU A 7 1.87 2.95 -20.13
CA LEU A 7 1.44 3.56 -18.87
C LEU A 7 2.17 4.88 -18.58
N ARG A 8 3.49 4.95 -18.79
CA ARG A 8 4.28 6.16 -18.49
C ARG A 8 3.89 7.28 -19.43
N SER A 9 3.68 6.98 -20.71
CA SER A 9 3.22 7.95 -21.69
C SER A 9 1.82 8.49 -21.36
N GLN A 10 0.87 7.61 -21.02
CA GLN A 10 -0.49 8.02 -20.67
C GLN A 10 -0.49 8.97 -19.45
N VAL A 11 0.19 8.57 -18.37
CA VAL A 11 0.25 9.36 -17.14
C VAL A 11 0.93 10.71 -17.35
N ALA A 12 2.00 10.76 -18.15
CA ALA A 12 2.67 12.00 -18.48
C ALA A 12 1.75 12.96 -19.25
N ILE A 13 0.99 12.45 -20.23
CA ILE A 13 0.02 13.23 -21.02
C ILE A 13 -1.10 13.77 -20.14
N ASP A 14 -1.72 12.92 -19.31
CA ASP A 14 -2.84 13.33 -18.47
C ASP A 14 -2.43 14.39 -17.44
N LEU A 15 -1.23 14.23 -16.84
CA LEU A 15 -0.66 15.22 -15.95
C LEU A 15 -0.33 16.52 -16.67
N GLN A 16 0.23 16.45 -17.89
CA GLN A 16 0.54 17.62 -18.71
C GLN A 16 -0.73 18.41 -19.07
N ILE A 17 -1.78 17.74 -19.54
CA ILE A 17 -3.09 18.34 -19.83
C ILE A 17 -3.63 19.07 -18.60
N LYS A 18 -3.53 18.46 -17.42
CA LYS A 18 -3.96 19.12 -16.19
C LYS A 18 -3.14 20.36 -15.88
N LEU A 19 -1.82 20.33 -16.11
CA LEU A 19 -0.95 21.47 -15.85
C LEU A 19 -1.21 22.66 -16.78
N GLU A 20 -1.67 22.39 -18.00
CA GLU A 20 -2.08 23.42 -18.97
C GLU A 20 -3.33 24.20 -18.52
N THR A 21 -4.11 23.66 -17.58
CA THR A 21 -5.23 24.39 -16.96
C THR A 21 -4.77 25.50 -15.98
N PHE A 22 -3.49 25.54 -15.62
CA PHE A 22 -2.93 26.57 -14.74
C PHE A 22 -2.21 27.65 -15.55
N GLN A 23 -2.37 28.92 -15.16
CA GLN A 23 -1.65 30.04 -15.77
C GLN A 23 -0.12 29.90 -15.68
N ASP A 24 0.37 29.30 -14.59
CA ASP A 24 1.79 28.98 -14.39
C ASP A 24 1.92 27.48 -14.09
N PRO A 25 2.41 26.67 -15.05
CA PRO A 25 2.58 25.23 -14.87
C PRO A 25 3.45 24.85 -13.67
N LYS A 26 4.44 25.68 -13.28
CA LYS A 26 5.28 25.41 -12.10
C LYS A 26 4.48 25.57 -10.80
N LYS A 27 3.61 26.58 -10.73
CA LYS A 27 2.67 26.73 -9.59
C LYS A 27 1.62 25.63 -9.59
N GLY A 28 1.11 25.26 -10.77
CA GLY A 28 0.20 24.12 -10.94
C GLY A 28 0.80 22.84 -10.36
N LEU A 29 2.05 22.53 -10.71
CA LEU A 29 2.74 21.33 -10.24
C LEU A 29 2.87 21.28 -8.71
N LYS A 30 3.19 22.42 -8.06
CA LYS A 30 3.22 22.53 -6.60
C LYS A 30 1.84 22.28 -5.98
N LEU A 31 0.78 22.78 -6.61
CA LEU A 31 -0.58 22.59 -6.14
C LEU A 31 -1.04 21.13 -6.30
N VAL A 32 -0.73 20.48 -7.42
CA VAL A 32 -0.96 19.04 -7.61
C VAL A 32 -0.20 18.24 -6.56
N ALA A 33 1.08 18.53 -6.34
CA ALA A 33 1.90 17.85 -5.33
C ALA A 33 1.27 17.93 -3.92
N ARG A 34 0.86 19.13 -3.51
CA ARG A 34 0.20 19.36 -2.22
C ARG A 34 -1.13 18.61 -2.10
N SER A 35 -1.95 18.67 -3.14
CA SER A 35 -3.32 18.10 -3.12
C SER A 35 -3.31 16.58 -3.18
N THR A 36 -2.38 16.00 -3.94
CA THR A 36 -2.24 14.53 -4.08
C THR A 36 -1.38 13.92 -2.99
N LYS A 37 -0.66 14.72 -2.19
CA LYS A 37 0.40 14.26 -1.28
C LYS A 37 1.44 13.40 -2.01
N ILE A 38 1.72 13.72 -3.27
CA ILE A 38 2.81 13.14 -4.08
C ILE A 38 3.94 14.17 -4.15
N HIS A 39 5.17 13.76 -3.87
CA HIS A 39 6.32 14.68 -3.86
C HIS A 39 6.51 15.33 -5.25
N GLU A 40 6.78 16.64 -5.29
CA GLU A 40 6.94 17.39 -6.57
C GLU A 40 8.01 16.75 -7.47
N LYS A 41 9.08 16.22 -6.85
CA LYS A 41 10.14 15.46 -7.55
C LYS A 41 9.60 14.24 -8.30
N THR A 42 8.66 13.50 -7.70
CA THR A 42 8.02 12.35 -8.34
C THR A 42 7.16 12.79 -9.51
N LEU A 43 6.35 13.85 -9.36
CA LEU A 43 5.55 14.38 -10.46
C LEU A 43 6.41 14.87 -11.64
N LYS A 44 7.54 15.53 -11.38
CA LYS A 44 8.51 15.93 -12.43
C LYS A 44 9.06 14.73 -13.20
N ARG A 45 9.36 13.63 -12.50
CA ARG A 45 9.85 12.41 -13.14
C ARG A 45 8.77 11.75 -14.00
N LEU A 46 7.51 11.77 -13.54
CA LEU A 46 6.38 11.24 -14.30
C LEU A 46 6.19 12.01 -15.62
N LEU A 47 6.24 13.35 -15.57
CA LEU A 47 6.19 14.19 -16.78
C LEU A 47 7.31 13.86 -17.79
N LYS A 48 8.50 13.53 -17.29
CA LYS A 48 9.65 13.15 -18.11
C LYS A 48 9.70 11.67 -18.45
N LYS A 49 8.72 10.86 -18.00
CA LYS A 49 8.66 9.40 -18.19
C LYS A 49 9.85 8.65 -17.57
N GLU A 50 10.53 9.26 -16.60
CA GLU A 50 11.73 8.72 -15.93
C GLU A 50 11.41 7.65 -14.87
N ASN A 51 10.16 7.57 -14.40
CA ASN A 51 9.73 6.57 -13.43
C ASN A 51 8.40 5.92 -13.84
N THR A 52 8.25 4.64 -13.51
CA THR A 52 6.95 3.97 -13.55
C THR A 52 6.19 4.31 -12.27
N PRO A 53 4.95 4.82 -12.36
CA PRO A 53 4.14 5.10 -11.18
C PRO A 53 3.71 3.80 -10.51
N THR A 54 3.71 3.79 -9.17
CA THR A 54 3.11 2.69 -8.39
C THR A 54 1.59 2.79 -8.38
N TYR A 55 0.88 1.70 -8.05
CA TYR A 55 -0.56 1.72 -7.73
C TYR A 55 -0.99 2.94 -6.90
N LEU A 56 -0.30 3.22 -5.79
CA LEU A 56 -0.62 4.34 -4.91
C LEU A 56 -0.50 5.70 -5.61
N THR A 57 0.54 5.84 -6.42
CA THR A 57 0.80 7.08 -7.18
C THR A 57 -0.29 7.28 -8.23
N LEU A 58 -0.63 6.23 -8.98
CA LEU A 58 -1.72 6.25 -9.95
C LEU A 58 -3.04 6.64 -9.29
N TYR A 59 -3.44 5.92 -8.24
CA TYR A 59 -4.73 6.15 -7.61
C TYR A 59 -4.86 7.57 -7.05
N LYS A 60 -3.86 8.07 -6.30
CA LYS A 60 -3.85 9.46 -5.77
C LYS A 60 -3.94 10.49 -6.87
N LEU A 61 -3.18 10.29 -7.96
CA LEU A 61 -3.16 11.20 -9.08
C LEU A 61 -4.53 11.23 -9.77
N TYR A 62 -5.09 10.08 -10.14
CA TYR A 62 -6.35 10.03 -10.87
C TYR A 62 -7.57 10.42 -10.04
N CYS A 63 -7.56 10.20 -8.71
CA CYS A 63 -8.55 10.81 -7.81
C CYS A 63 -8.60 12.34 -8.01
N TYR A 64 -7.42 12.97 -8.02
CA TYR A 64 -7.29 14.41 -8.16
C TYR A 64 -7.62 14.90 -9.57
N LEU A 65 -7.15 14.18 -10.61
CA LEU A 65 -7.41 14.55 -12.00
C LEU A 65 -8.91 14.51 -12.33
N LEU A 66 -9.62 13.51 -11.81
CA LEU A 66 -11.03 13.25 -12.09
C LEU A 66 -11.98 13.88 -11.05
N GLY A 67 -11.46 14.39 -9.93
CA GLY A 67 -12.27 15.00 -8.87
C GLY A 67 -13.16 14.00 -8.13
N THR A 68 -12.78 12.72 -8.09
CA THR A 68 -13.52 11.66 -7.39
C THR A 68 -12.64 10.93 -6.38
N THR A 69 -13.26 10.41 -5.32
CA THR A 69 -12.63 9.53 -4.33
C THR A 69 -13.25 8.14 -4.33
N SER A 70 -14.04 7.81 -5.36
CA SER A 70 -14.74 6.52 -5.48
C SER A 70 -13.96 5.59 -6.40
N ASP A 71 -13.52 4.44 -5.86
CA ASP A 71 -12.79 3.42 -6.60
C ASP A 71 -13.52 2.98 -7.87
N SER A 72 -14.85 2.77 -7.79
CA SER A 72 -15.65 2.35 -8.94
C SER A 72 -15.69 3.44 -10.02
N GLN A 73 -15.88 4.70 -9.63
CA GLN A 73 -15.87 5.81 -10.58
C GLN A 73 -14.50 6.01 -11.23
N ILE A 74 -13.41 5.83 -10.47
CA ILE A 74 -12.05 5.90 -11.02
C ILE A 74 -11.87 4.81 -12.08
N LEU A 75 -12.22 3.56 -11.77
CA LEU A 75 -12.08 2.43 -12.70
C LEU A 75 -12.96 2.55 -13.96
N GLU A 76 -14.03 3.33 -13.90
CA GLU A 76 -14.89 3.64 -15.06
C GLU A 76 -14.34 4.77 -15.93
N LEU A 77 -13.64 5.75 -15.33
CA LEU A 77 -13.25 7.00 -16.00
C LEU A 77 -11.79 7.06 -16.44
N VAL A 78 -10.91 6.24 -15.85
CA VAL A 78 -9.49 6.23 -16.21
C VAL A 78 -9.24 5.57 -17.57
N PRO A 79 -8.18 5.96 -18.30
CA PRO A 79 -7.77 5.27 -19.51
C PRO A 79 -7.51 3.77 -19.28
N GLU A 80 -7.77 2.94 -20.29
CA GLU A 80 -7.70 1.48 -20.16
C GLU A 80 -6.34 0.98 -19.65
N VAL A 81 -5.23 1.57 -20.13
CA VAL A 81 -3.88 1.21 -19.66
C VAL A 81 -3.66 1.48 -18.17
N VAL A 82 -4.31 2.50 -17.61
CA VAL A 82 -4.25 2.82 -16.19
C VAL A 82 -5.19 1.90 -15.41
N LYS A 83 -6.38 1.64 -15.96
CA LYS A 83 -7.37 0.72 -15.39
C LYS A 83 -6.79 -0.67 -15.18
N THR A 84 -6.12 -1.22 -16.19
CA THR A 84 -5.48 -2.54 -16.13
C THR A 84 -4.50 -2.61 -14.96
N ILE A 85 -3.60 -1.63 -14.85
CA ILE A 85 -2.61 -1.60 -13.77
C ILE A 85 -3.26 -1.40 -12.40
N LEU A 86 -4.29 -0.54 -12.30
CA LEU A 86 -5.04 -0.36 -11.06
C LEU A 86 -5.79 -1.62 -10.63
N LEU A 87 -6.26 -2.46 -11.56
CA LEU A 87 -6.92 -3.72 -11.25
C LEU A 87 -5.93 -4.83 -10.88
N GLU A 88 -4.83 -4.93 -11.62
CA GLU A 88 -3.78 -5.93 -11.41
C GLU A 88 -3.03 -5.68 -10.09
N GLU A 89 -2.59 -4.45 -9.85
CA GLU A 89 -1.79 -4.09 -8.69
C GLU A 89 -2.61 -3.79 -7.44
N ASN A 90 -3.94 -3.86 -7.48
CA ASN A 90 -4.75 -3.63 -6.28
C ASN A 90 -4.52 -4.76 -5.26
N PRO A 91 -3.90 -4.49 -4.10
CA PRO A 91 -3.68 -5.52 -3.09
C PRO A 91 -4.96 -5.79 -2.28
N LYS A 92 -6.05 -5.03 -2.49
CA LYS A 92 -7.28 -5.07 -1.69
C LYS A 92 -8.44 -5.72 -2.46
N PRO A 93 -9.40 -6.34 -1.76
CA PRO A 93 -10.60 -6.91 -2.38
C PRO A 93 -11.45 -5.86 -3.11
N GLN A 94 -12.16 -6.28 -4.16
CA GLN A 94 -13.10 -5.43 -4.89
C GLN A 94 -14.22 -4.90 -3.96
N GLY A 95 -14.63 -3.63 -4.15
CA GLY A 95 -15.70 -3.00 -3.38
C GLY A 95 -15.28 -2.31 -2.07
N THR A 96 -13.97 -2.17 -1.82
CA THR A 96 -13.46 -1.48 -0.63
C THR A 96 -13.28 0.01 -0.89
N ARG A 97 -13.58 0.89 0.07
CA ARG A 97 -13.34 2.33 -0.04
C ARG A 97 -11.94 2.65 0.46
N LEU A 98 -11.11 3.26 -0.37
CA LEU A 98 -9.83 3.80 0.07
C LEU A 98 -10.04 5.10 0.84
N SER A 99 -9.47 5.17 2.04
CA SER A 99 -9.35 6.41 2.80
C SER A 99 -7.92 6.92 2.77
N PHE A 100 -7.79 8.21 2.45
CA PHE A 100 -6.58 9.02 2.57
C PHE A 100 -6.60 9.93 3.79
N ASP A 101 -7.45 9.59 4.75
CA ASP A 101 -7.51 10.25 6.04
C ASP A 101 -6.13 10.15 6.72
N THR A 102 -5.46 11.29 6.80
CA THR A 102 -4.15 11.41 7.42
C THR A 102 -4.20 11.15 8.91
N ASP A 103 -5.35 11.36 9.54
CA ASP A 103 -5.47 11.20 10.98
C ASP A 103 -5.44 9.71 11.30
N ILE A 104 -6.14 8.87 10.52
CA ILE A 104 -6.09 7.42 10.69
C ILE A 104 -4.72 6.83 10.32
N GLU A 105 -4.07 7.33 9.26
CA GLU A 105 -2.71 6.91 8.96
C GLU A 105 -1.77 7.25 10.12
N GLN A 106 -1.91 8.44 10.71
CA GLN A 106 -1.11 8.88 11.85
C GLN A 106 -1.34 7.96 13.06
N GLU A 107 -2.58 7.56 13.35
CA GLU A 107 -2.89 6.59 14.42
C GLU A 107 -2.17 5.26 14.19
N ILE A 108 -2.22 4.70 12.97
CA ILE A 108 -1.46 3.49 12.61
C ILE A 108 0.05 3.72 12.80
N ALA A 109 0.54 4.91 12.48
CA ALA A 109 1.96 5.21 12.58
C ALA A 109 2.43 5.44 14.02
N SER A 110 1.59 5.96 14.91
CA SER A 110 1.98 6.32 16.29
C SER A 110 1.61 5.27 17.33
N ASP A 111 0.52 4.53 17.13
CA ASP A 111 0.01 3.58 18.11
C ASP A 111 0.23 2.12 17.65
N ARG A 112 1.07 1.41 18.39
CA ARG A 112 1.41 0.00 18.15
C ARG A 112 0.21 -0.92 18.26
N VAL A 113 -0.68 -0.69 19.24
CA VAL A 113 -1.87 -1.52 19.45
C VAL A 113 -2.88 -1.26 18.34
N PHE A 114 -3.04 0.00 17.94
CA PHE A 114 -3.90 0.36 16.81
C PHE A 114 -3.40 -0.33 15.52
N ALA A 115 -2.13 -0.19 15.19
CA ALA A 115 -1.54 -0.85 14.03
C ALA A 115 -1.74 -2.37 14.07
N GLU A 116 -1.45 -3.00 15.22
CA GLU A 116 -1.54 -4.44 15.37
C GLU A 116 -2.98 -4.95 15.25
N LEU A 117 -3.97 -4.28 15.86
CA LEU A 117 -5.39 -4.61 15.70
C LEU A 117 -5.82 -4.53 14.23
N TYR A 118 -5.41 -3.48 13.53
CA TYR A 118 -5.71 -3.30 12.11
C TYR A 118 -5.18 -4.47 11.29
N TYR A 119 -3.91 -4.85 11.43
CA TYR A 119 -3.36 -5.98 10.68
C TYR A 119 -3.93 -7.34 11.13
N LEU A 120 -4.19 -7.54 12.43
CA LEU A 120 -4.77 -8.78 12.95
C LEU A 120 -6.16 -9.06 12.37
N ALA A 121 -6.99 -8.03 12.19
CA ALA A 121 -8.30 -8.16 11.56
C ALA A 121 -8.24 -8.64 10.09
N SER A 122 -7.07 -8.61 9.47
CA SER A 122 -6.84 -9.10 8.10
C SER A 122 -6.38 -10.56 8.04
N THR A 123 -6.01 -11.15 9.17
CA THR A 123 -5.26 -12.42 9.22
C THR A 123 -6.03 -13.56 9.88
N GLY A 124 -7.21 -13.32 10.45
CA GLY A 124 -8.05 -14.38 11.02
C GLY A 124 -9.18 -13.85 11.89
N ILE A 125 -9.74 -14.73 12.72
CA ILE A 125 -10.83 -14.40 13.66
C ILE A 125 -10.29 -13.45 14.72
N LEU A 126 -10.85 -12.26 14.84
CA LEU A 126 -10.57 -11.31 15.90
C LEU A 126 -11.84 -11.17 16.75
N THR A 127 -11.80 -11.49 18.05
CA THR A 127 -12.98 -11.38 18.92
C THR A 127 -12.73 -10.37 20.04
N LYS A 128 -13.81 -9.94 20.71
CA LYS A 128 -13.71 -9.00 21.83
C LYS A 128 -12.89 -9.60 22.98
N GLU A 129 -13.07 -10.90 23.24
CA GLU A 129 -12.36 -11.65 24.26
C GLU A 129 -10.86 -11.72 23.94
N PHE A 130 -10.50 -11.98 22.67
CA PHE A 130 -9.10 -11.97 22.25
C PHE A 130 -8.48 -10.58 22.41
N ILE A 131 -9.19 -9.53 22.01
CA ILE A 131 -8.71 -8.15 22.14
C ILE A 131 -8.51 -7.79 23.61
N ASN A 132 -9.50 -8.05 24.46
CA ASN A 132 -9.41 -7.75 25.89
C ASN A 132 -8.29 -8.54 26.57
N PHE A 133 -8.16 -9.85 26.28
CA PHE A 133 -7.11 -10.69 26.83
C PHE A 133 -5.71 -10.16 26.48
N LYS A 134 -5.52 -9.70 25.24
CA LYS A 134 -4.20 -9.32 24.72
C LYS A 134 -3.84 -7.85 24.98
N PHE A 135 -4.82 -6.95 24.98
CA PHE A 135 -4.61 -5.50 24.99
C PHE A 135 -5.38 -4.77 26.09
N GLY A 136 -6.20 -5.48 26.87
CA GLY A 136 -7.01 -4.92 27.94
C GLY A 136 -8.05 -3.91 27.47
N GLU A 137 -8.50 -3.07 28.39
CA GLU A 137 -9.46 -1.99 28.15
C GLU A 137 -9.00 -1.03 27.05
N TYR A 138 -7.70 -0.72 27.00
CA TYR A 138 -7.15 0.13 25.94
C TYR A 138 -7.41 -0.44 24.54
N GLY A 139 -7.25 -1.76 24.36
CA GLY A 139 -7.60 -2.41 23.10
C GLY A 139 -9.08 -2.32 22.75
N LEU A 140 -9.96 -2.33 23.76
CA LEU A 140 -11.40 -2.19 23.57
C LEU A 140 -11.80 -0.75 23.21
N GLU A 141 -11.12 0.26 23.76
CA GLU A 141 -11.29 1.66 23.37
C GLU A 141 -10.89 1.87 21.90
N LEU A 142 -9.72 1.34 21.50
CA LEU A 142 -9.28 1.41 20.11
C LEU A 142 -10.20 0.65 19.15
N LEU A 143 -10.73 -0.51 19.57
CA LEU A 143 -11.74 -1.24 18.81
C LEU A 143 -12.98 -0.38 18.55
N ALA A 144 -13.50 0.31 19.58
CA ALA A 144 -14.66 1.19 19.42
C ALA A 144 -14.38 2.32 18.41
N LYS A 145 -13.21 2.96 18.51
CA LYS A 145 -12.75 3.97 17.55
C LYS A 145 -12.64 3.41 16.13
N MET A 146 -12.06 2.22 15.96
CA MET A 146 -11.94 1.58 14.64
C MET A 146 -13.29 1.23 14.00
N LEU A 147 -14.28 0.85 14.81
CA LEU A 147 -15.65 0.60 14.34
C LEU A 147 -16.35 1.89 13.92
N GLU A 148 -16.17 2.98 14.67
CA GLU A 148 -16.71 4.31 14.34
C GLU A 148 -16.21 4.82 12.98
N HIS A 149 -14.95 4.53 12.64
CA HIS A 149 -14.34 4.90 11.36
C HIS A 149 -14.51 3.86 10.23
N ASP A 150 -15.35 2.84 10.42
CA ASP A 150 -15.56 1.73 9.46
C ASP A 150 -14.25 0.99 9.05
N LEU A 151 -13.21 1.07 9.88
CA LEU A 151 -11.93 0.36 9.66
C LEU A 151 -12.06 -1.11 10.01
N LEU A 152 -12.89 -1.41 11.00
CA LEU A 152 -13.35 -2.74 11.35
C LEU A 152 -14.86 -2.82 11.18
N ALA A 153 -15.36 -4.04 11.01
CA ALA A 153 -16.78 -4.35 10.96
C ALA A 153 -17.05 -5.61 11.78
N VAL A 154 -18.25 -5.70 12.34
CA VAL A 154 -18.74 -6.91 13.00
C VAL A 154 -19.24 -7.86 11.92
N GLU A 155 -18.58 -9.00 11.80
CA GLU A 155 -19.12 -10.20 11.19
C GLU A 155 -19.89 -10.99 12.27
N GLY A 156 -20.90 -11.76 11.87
CA GLY A 156 -21.76 -12.49 12.80
C GLY A 156 -20.98 -13.25 13.88
N GLN A 157 -21.64 -13.48 15.04
CA GLN A 157 -21.04 -14.14 16.21
C GLN A 157 -19.92 -13.34 16.92
N GLY A 158 -19.91 -12.00 16.82
CA GLY A 158 -18.97 -11.16 17.57
C GLY A 158 -17.54 -11.20 17.03
N ILE A 159 -17.38 -11.61 15.77
CA ILE A 159 -16.10 -11.63 15.08
C ILE A 159 -15.90 -10.28 14.41
N TYR A 160 -14.75 -9.67 14.60
CA TYR A 160 -14.33 -8.46 13.93
C TYR A 160 -13.50 -8.79 12.71
N LYS A 161 -13.83 -8.15 11.60
CA LYS A 161 -13.05 -8.20 10.37
C LYS A 161 -12.73 -6.79 9.91
N GLN A 162 -11.78 -6.72 9.00
CA GLN A 162 -11.48 -5.54 8.22
C GLN A 162 -12.74 -4.96 7.55
N GLY A 163 -13.08 -3.71 7.87
CA GLY A 163 -14.31 -3.02 7.49
C GLY A 163 -14.36 -2.54 6.03
N LYS A 164 -15.22 -1.57 5.70
CA LYS A 164 -15.33 -1.03 4.33
C LYS A 164 -14.25 0.00 4.03
N THR A 165 -13.73 0.65 5.06
CA THR A 165 -12.67 1.65 4.92
C THR A 165 -11.32 0.96 5.03
N ARG A 166 -10.49 1.11 4.01
CA ARG A 166 -9.08 0.71 4.08
C ARG A 166 -8.20 1.93 4.06
N VAL A 167 -7.32 2.01 5.05
CA VAL A 167 -6.31 3.06 5.13
C VAL A 167 -5.27 2.82 4.04
N ASN A 168 -4.87 3.91 3.40
CA ASN A 168 -3.73 3.90 2.52
C ASN A 168 -2.49 4.34 3.29
N VAL A 169 -1.60 3.40 3.59
CA VAL A 169 -0.39 3.65 4.39
C VAL A 169 0.77 4.05 3.48
N THR A 170 1.48 5.12 3.85
CA THR A 170 2.69 5.53 3.14
C THR A 170 3.82 4.51 3.34
N PRO A 171 4.84 4.50 2.45
CA PRO A 171 6.02 3.67 2.64
C PRO A 171 6.72 3.85 4.01
N GLU A 172 6.68 5.07 4.57
CA GLU A 172 7.24 5.33 5.90
C GLU A 172 6.46 4.61 6.99
N THR A 173 5.13 4.72 6.97
CA THR A 173 4.23 4.00 7.89
C THR A 173 4.37 2.49 7.73
N ILE A 174 4.43 1.99 6.48
CA ILE A 174 4.66 0.55 6.19
C ILE A 174 5.98 0.08 6.79
N LYS A 175 7.07 0.82 6.61
CA LYS A 175 8.37 0.48 7.19
C LYS A 175 8.31 0.40 8.71
N ARG A 176 7.68 1.40 9.35
CA ARG A 176 7.54 1.46 10.80
C ARG A 176 6.76 0.28 11.34
N VAL A 177 5.57 0.01 10.79
CA VAL A 177 4.74 -1.10 11.25
C VAL A 177 5.37 -2.45 10.89
N GLY A 178 5.97 -2.59 9.71
CA GLY A 178 6.68 -3.80 9.29
C GLY A 178 7.78 -4.19 10.27
N LEU A 179 8.60 -3.24 10.71
CA LEU A 179 9.62 -3.48 11.74
C LEU A 179 9.02 -3.89 13.08
N GLN A 180 7.93 -3.24 13.52
CA GLN A 180 7.24 -3.62 14.76
C GLN A 180 6.67 -5.04 14.70
N LEU A 181 6.07 -5.44 13.58
CA LEU A 181 5.54 -6.79 13.40
C LEU A 181 6.66 -7.82 13.38
N VAL A 182 7.76 -7.53 12.67
CA VAL A 182 8.94 -8.41 12.63
C VAL A 182 9.52 -8.59 14.03
N GLU A 183 9.72 -7.51 14.78
CA GLU A 183 10.26 -7.55 16.15
C GLU A 183 9.37 -8.37 17.09
N LYS A 184 8.05 -8.25 16.97
CA LYS A 184 7.10 -8.90 17.87
C LYS A 184 6.82 -10.36 17.54
N TYR A 185 6.73 -10.71 16.25
CA TYR A 185 6.16 -11.99 15.82
C TYR A 185 7.13 -12.93 15.12
N THR A 186 8.28 -12.43 14.68
CA THR A 186 9.30 -13.31 14.09
C THR A 186 9.90 -14.19 15.18
N LYS A 187 9.94 -15.49 14.91
CA LYS A 187 10.50 -16.50 15.81
C LYS A 187 11.79 -17.05 15.20
N PRO A 188 12.99 -16.59 15.62
CA PRO A 188 14.25 -17.03 15.04
C PRO A 188 14.43 -18.55 15.04
N GLN A 189 13.99 -19.23 16.11
CA GLN A 189 14.06 -20.69 16.24
C GLN A 189 13.30 -21.45 15.15
N ASN A 190 12.27 -20.84 14.53
CA ASN A 190 11.56 -21.44 13.42
C ASN A 190 12.35 -21.40 12.10
N CYS A 191 13.53 -20.77 12.08
CA CYS A 191 14.40 -20.70 10.90
C CYS A 191 15.41 -21.85 10.84
N ASP A 192 15.55 -22.63 11.92
CA ASP A 192 16.42 -23.82 11.97
C ASP A 192 15.78 -25.03 11.25
N GLU A 193 14.45 -25.01 11.07
CA GLU A 193 13.69 -26.06 10.41
C GLU A 193 13.23 -25.61 9.01
N LYS A 194 13.62 -26.38 8.00
CA LYS A 194 13.24 -26.10 6.61
C LYS A 194 11.73 -26.23 6.43
N GLY A 195 11.09 -25.13 6.05
CA GLY A 195 9.65 -25.07 5.74
C GLY A 195 8.81 -24.34 6.78
N GLU A 196 9.39 -24.03 7.95
CA GLU A 196 8.67 -23.33 9.04
C GLU A 196 8.77 -21.81 8.90
N ASN A 197 9.97 -21.26 8.73
CA ASN A 197 10.19 -19.84 8.45
C ASN A 197 11.51 -19.59 7.70
N PHE A 198 11.69 -18.38 7.18
CA PHE A 198 12.93 -17.95 6.54
C PHE A 198 13.26 -16.50 6.92
N ILE A 199 14.49 -16.26 7.37
CA ILE A 199 15.07 -14.93 7.56
C ILE A 199 16.41 -14.93 6.83
N GLY A 200 16.64 -13.93 5.99
CA GLY A 200 17.89 -13.78 5.26
C GLY A 200 18.33 -12.33 5.21
N ILE A 201 19.65 -12.12 5.25
CA ILE A 201 20.29 -10.86 4.90
C ILE A 201 21.25 -11.13 3.74
N LEU A 202 21.11 -10.33 2.68
CA LEU A 202 22.01 -10.36 1.53
C LEU A 202 22.44 -8.93 1.23
N SER A 203 23.72 -8.73 0.97
CA SER A 203 24.29 -7.41 0.67
C SER A 203 25.39 -7.59 -0.36
N GLU A 204 25.27 -6.89 -1.49
CA GLU A 204 26.20 -7.00 -2.62
C GLU A 204 26.31 -5.65 -3.36
N GLY A 205 27.47 -5.41 -3.98
CA GLY A 205 27.68 -4.30 -4.91
C GLY A 205 27.19 -4.66 -6.30
N LEU A 206 26.05 -4.10 -6.72
CA LEU A 206 25.41 -4.44 -8.00
C LEU A 206 25.59 -3.36 -9.06
N SER A 207 25.57 -3.77 -10.33
CA SER A 207 25.30 -2.86 -11.44
C SER A 207 23.84 -2.36 -11.38
N GLU A 208 23.55 -1.25 -12.08
CA GLU A 208 22.16 -0.74 -12.18
C GLU A 208 21.21 -1.79 -12.77
N GLU A 209 21.65 -2.51 -13.81
CA GLU A 209 20.88 -3.59 -14.42
C GLU A 209 20.55 -4.71 -13.42
N SER A 210 21.55 -5.20 -12.69
CA SER A 210 21.35 -6.26 -11.70
C SER A 210 20.52 -5.79 -10.49
N TYR A 211 20.65 -4.53 -10.07
CA TYR A 211 19.82 -3.97 -9.01
C TYR A 211 18.35 -3.84 -9.43
N ASN A 212 18.09 -3.36 -10.65
CA ASN A 212 16.73 -3.30 -11.20
C ASN A 212 16.11 -4.69 -11.32
N GLU A 213 16.90 -5.68 -11.75
CA GLU A 213 16.46 -7.07 -11.82
C GLU A 213 16.13 -7.64 -10.42
N TRP A 214 16.96 -7.34 -9.42
CA TRP A 214 16.69 -7.74 -8.04
C TRP A 214 15.39 -7.13 -7.52
N LEU A 215 15.18 -5.82 -7.71
CA LEU A 215 13.92 -5.16 -7.37
C LEU A 215 12.71 -5.82 -8.05
N ARG A 216 12.85 -6.25 -9.32
CA ARG A 216 11.81 -6.97 -10.05
C ARG A 216 11.50 -8.31 -9.39
N ILE A 217 12.51 -9.09 -9.01
CA ILE A 217 12.34 -10.39 -8.34
C ILE A 217 11.53 -10.24 -7.05
N ASP A 218 11.86 -9.24 -6.21
CA ASP A 218 11.15 -9.00 -4.95
C ASP A 218 9.71 -8.56 -5.16
N TRP A 219 9.48 -7.68 -6.15
CA TRP A 219 8.14 -7.27 -6.56
C TRP A 219 7.31 -8.48 -6.99
N GLU A 220 7.85 -9.34 -7.87
CA GLU A 220 7.15 -10.54 -8.34
C GLU A 220 6.88 -11.54 -7.22
N ALA A 221 7.85 -11.73 -6.31
CA ALA A 221 7.68 -12.60 -5.16
C ALA A 221 6.58 -12.10 -4.23
N TYR A 222 6.47 -10.79 -4.01
CA TYR A 222 5.40 -10.18 -3.24
C TYR A 222 4.03 -10.41 -3.90
N TYR A 223 3.88 -10.09 -5.18
CA TYR A 223 2.59 -10.24 -5.87
C TYR A 223 2.18 -11.71 -6.03
N LYS A 224 3.11 -12.65 -6.17
CA LYS A 224 2.80 -14.09 -6.12
C LYS A 224 2.15 -14.50 -4.79
N LYS A 225 2.55 -13.92 -3.66
CA LYS A 225 1.91 -14.13 -2.35
C LYS A 225 0.51 -13.48 -2.28
N VAL A 226 0.34 -12.31 -2.89
CA VAL A 226 -0.96 -11.63 -2.97
C VAL A 226 -1.94 -12.46 -3.80
N GLU A 227 -1.52 -12.98 -4.96
CA GLU A 227 -2.35 -13.83 -5.81
C GLU A 227 -2.70 -15.17 -5.13
N LEU A 228 -1.77 -15.77 -4.39
CA LEU A 228 -2.06 -16.92 -3.54
C LEU A 228 -3.24 -16.63 -2.59
N CYS A 229 -3.25 -15.44 -1.97
CA CYS A 229 -4.29 -15.02 -1.04
C CYS A 229 -5.67 -14.77 -1.68
N LYS A 230 -5.74 -14.66 -3.01
CA LYS A 230 -6.98 -14.45 -3.78
C LYS A 230 -7.64 -15.76 -4.23
N ARG A 231 -6.92 -16.90 -4.16
CA ARG A 231 -7.46 -18.21 -4.57
C ARG A 231 -8.62 -18.65 -3.68
N GLU A 232 -9.57 -19.36 -4.26
CA GLU A 232 -10.65 -20.00 -3.51
C GLU A 232 -10.07 -20.96 -2.45
N GLY A 233 -10.59 -20.88 -1.22
CA GLY A 233 -10.10 -21.69 -0.10
C GLY A 233 -8.74 -21.27 0.50
N ALA A 234 -8.07 -20.23 -0.02
CA ALA A 234 -6.78 -19.80 0.51
C ALA A 234 -6.83 -19.19 1.93
N LYS A 235 -8.02 -18.79 2.39
CA LYS A 235 -8.22 -18.22 3.73
C LYS A 235 -8.39 -19.34 4.75
N GLY A 236 -7.64 -19.25 5.84
CA GLY A 236 -7.63 -20.27 6.90
C GLY A 236 -7.22 -19.68 8.25
N PRO A 237 -6.93 -20.54 9.25
CA PRO A 237 -6.64 -20.10 10.61
C PRO A 237 -5.23 -19.51 10.80
N ILE A 238 -4.33 -19.69 9.84
CA ILE A 238 -2.93 -19.25 9.93
C ILE A 238 -2.86 -17.73 9.76
N ARG A 239 -2.45 -17.04 10.83
CA ARG A 239 -2.24 -15.58 10.83
C ARG A 239 -0.86 -15.23 10.27
N ALA A 240 -0.71 -15.33 8.95
CA ALA A 240 0.55 -15.04 8.27
C ALA A 240 0.75 -13.54 8.00
N PHE A 241 2.01 -13.08 8.06
CA PHE A 241 2.42 -11.76 7.57
C PHE A 241 3.77 -11.86 6.86
N THR A 242 4.08 -10.89 6.00
CA THR A 242 5.39 -10.76 5.36
C THR A 242 5.74 -9.28 5.24
N PHE A 243 6.99 -8.92 5.51
CA PHE A 243 7.52 -7.59 5.31
C PHE A 243 8.83 -7.73 4.53
N VAL A 244 8.92 -7.05 3.39
CA VAL A 244 10.04 -7.16 2.45
C VAL A 244 10.56 -5.76 2.15
N THR A 245 11.88 -5.62 2.11
CA THR A 245 12.56 -4.39 1.76
C THR A 245 13.85 -4.71 1.01
N THR A 246 14.08 -4.00 -0.09
CA THR A 246 15.32 -4.04 -0.87
C THR A 246 15.69 -2.60 -1.19
N ASP A 247 16.84 -2.17 -0.70
CA ASP A 247 17.28 -0.78 -0.78
C ASP A 247 18.82 -0.71 -0.83
N THR A 248 19.34 0.48 -1.03
CA THR A 248 20.77 0.77 -1.13
C THR A 248 21.33 1.29 0.19
N PHE A 249 22.64 1.11 0.42
CA PHE A 249 23.35 1.68 1.59
C PHE A 249 23.62 3.19 1.49
N SER A 250 23.15 3.85 0.43
CA SER A 250 23.30 5.29 0.22
C SER A 250 22.06 6.05 0.71
N LYS A 251 22.27 7.08 1.55
CA LYS A 251 21.20 7.99 2.02
C LYS A 251 20.63 8.93 0.93
N GLY A 252 21.05 8.75 -0.32
CA GLY A 252 20.63 9.49 -1.51
C GLY A 252 20.95 8.67 -2.76
N LYS A 253 20.45 9.09 -3.93
CA LYS A 253 20.73 8.37 -5.17
C LYS A 253 22.23 8.34 -5.46
N ILE A 254 22.75 7.17 -5.78
CA ILE A 254 23.94 7.01 -6.63
C ILE A 254 23.49 7.47 -8.02
N TYR A 255 23.79 8.71 -8.39
CA TYR A 255 23.64 9.19 -9.76
C TYR A 255 25.01 9.13 -10.43
N SER A 256 25.09 8.41 -11.53
CA SER A 256 25.84 8.82 -12.72
C SER A 256 24.84 9.46 -13.69
#